data_AF-A0A9X5XIT2-F1
#
_entry.id   AF-A0A9X5XIT2-F1
#
_cell.length_a   1.000
_cell.length_b   1.000
_cell.length_c   1.000
_cell.angle_alpha   90.00
_cell.angle_beta   90.00
_cell.angle_gamma   90.00
#
_symmetry.space_group_name_H-M   'P 1'
#
loop_
_entity.id
_entity.type
_entity.pdbx_description
1 polymer ?
#
loop_
_entity_poly.entity_id
_entity_poly.type
_entity_poly.pdbx_seq_one_letter_code
_entity_poly.pdbx_strand_id
1 'polypeptide(L)'
;MIAVLGLVVGVVAGLLVRPEVPAVVEPYLPIAVVAALDAVFGGLRAMLDGIFDDKVFVVSFLSNVVVAALIVFLGDKLGVGAQL
;
A
#
# COMPACT_ATOMS: atom_id res chain seq x y z
N MET A 1 16.99 7.78 3.47
CA MET A 1 17.62 6.61 4.14
C MET A 1 16.67 5.89 5.10
N ILE A 2 15.94 6.60 5.98
CA ILE A 2 15.02 5.99 6.95
C ILE A 2 13.88 5.19 6.27
N ALA A 3 13.28 5.72 5.21
CA ALA A 3 12.22 5.03 4.47
C ALA A 3 12.68 3.69 3.83
N VAL A 4 13.88 3.67 3.24
CA VAL A 4 14.47 2.45 2.66
C VAL A 4 14.77 1.42 3.75
N LEU A 5 15.31 1.85 4.89
CA LEU A 5 15.50 0.99 6.06
C LEU A 5 14.17 0.43 6.57
N GLY A 6 13.12 1.25 6.67
CA GLY A 6 11.78 0.81 7.05
C GLY A 6 11.21 -0.23 6.10
N LEU A 7 11.38 -0.05 4.78
CA LEU A 7 10.97 -1.02 3.77
C LEU A 7 11.69 -2.36 3.95
N VAL A 8 13.03 -2.33 4.09
CA VAL A 8 13.84 -3.54 4.28
C VAL A 8 13.42 -4.27 5.56
N VAL A 9 13.26 -3.56 6.67
CA VAL A 9 12.81 -4.14 7.94
C VAL A 9 11.42 -4.75 7.81
N GLY A 10 10.49 -4.05 7.16
CA GLY A 10 9.14 -4.55 6.93
C GLY A 10 9.11 -5.83 6.09
N VAL A 11 9.88 -5.88 5.00
CA VAL A 11 10.00 -7.08 4.15
C VAL A 11 10.59 -8.25 4.93
N VAL A 12 11.69 -8.04 5.66
CA VAL A 12 12.32 -9.09 6.47
C VAL A 12 11.38 -9.59 7.56
N ALA A 13 10.69 -8.69 8.26
CA ALA A 13 9.70 -9.05 9.27
C ALA A 13 8.55 -9.87 8.67
N GLY A 14 8.02 -9.48 7.50
CA GLY A 14 6.97 -10.23 6.81
C GLY A 14 7.39 -11.65 6.41
N LEU A 15 8.62 -11.81 5.92
CA LEU A 15 9.16 -13.12 5.52
C LEU A 15 9.42 -14.06 6.71
N LEU A 16 9.79 -13.50 7.87
CA LEU A 16 10.04 -14.27 9.10
C LEU A 16 8.75 -14.63 9.85
N VAL A 17 7.85 -13.66 10.01
CA VAL A 17 6.62 -13.83 10.80
C VAL A 17 5.55 -14.60 10.03
N ARG A 18 5.52 -14.47 8.69
CA ARG A 18 4.52 -15.10 7.80
C ARG A 18 3.10 -15.00 8.37
N PRO A 19 2.62 -13.78 8.64
CA PRO A 19 1.30 -13.61 9.24
C PRO A 19 0.24 -14.25 8.35
N GLU A 20 -0.60 -15.08 8.95
CA GLU A 20 -1.77 -15.62 8.26
C GLU A 20 -2.76 -14.49 7.99
N VAL A 21 -3.11 -14.32 6.72
CA VAL A 21 -4.05 -13.29 6.28
C VAL A 21 -5.46 -13.86 6.39
N PRO A 22 -6.36 -13.25 7.18
CA PRO A 22 -7.75 -13.69 7.24
C PRO A 22 -8.42 -13.58 5.87
N ALA A 23 -9.25 -14.56 5.51
CA ALA A 23 -9.95 -14.61 4.21
C ALA A 23 -10.75 -13.34 3.89
N VAL A 24 -11.20 -12.59 4.91
CA VAL A 24 -11.97 -11.34 4.73
C VAL A 24 -11.11 -10.19 4.20
N VAL A 25 -9.81 -10.17 4.50
CA VAL A 25 -8.88 -9.10 4.05
C VAL A 25 -7.99 -9.54 2.89
N GLU A 26 -8.03 -10.82 2.54
CA GLU A 26 -7.23 -11.42 1.48
C GLU A 26 -7.40 -10.73 0.11
N PRO A 27 -8.62 -10.37 -0.35
CA PRO A 27 -8.80 -9.66 -1.64
C PRO A 27 -8.27 -8.23 -1.64
N TYR A 28 -8.19 -7.60 -0.47
CA TYR A 28 -7.83 -6.20 -0.30
C TYR A 28 -6.31 -6.01 -0.29
N LEU A 29 -5.59 -7.02 0.18
CA LEU A 29 -4.16 -6.94 0.43
C LEU A 29 -3.33 -6.68 -0.84
N PRO A 30 -3.54 -7.38 -1.97
CA PRO A 30 -2.77 -7.11 -3.19
C PRO A 30 -2.95 -5.68 -3.70
N ILE A 31 -4.19 -5.20 -3.73
CA ILE A 31 -4.50 -3.83 -4.18
C ILE A 31 -3.87 -2.80 -3.22
N ALA A 32 -3.96 -3.01 -1.91
CA ALA A 32 -3.34 -2.13 -0.92
C ALA A 32 -1.81 -2.06 -1.09
N VAL A 33 -1.16 -3.19 -1.37
CA VAL A 33 0.29 -3.24 -1.63
C VAL A 33 0.64 -2.47 -2.90
N VAL A 34 -0.12 -2.65 -3.98
CA VAL A 34 0.10 -1.91 -5.24
C VAL A 34 -0.08 -0.41 -5.03
N ALA A 35 -1.12 0.03 -4.31
CA ALA A 35 -1.35 1.43 -3.99
C ALA A 35 -0.25 2.03 -3.09
N ALA A 36 0.25 1.25 -2.13
CA ALA A 36 1.39 1.63 -1.29
C ALA A 36 2.67 1.80 -2.13
N LEU A 37 2.92 0.88 -3.07
CA LEU A 37 4.07 0.96 -3.98
C LEU A 37 3.97 2.17 -4.91
N ASP A 38 2.79 2.49 -5.44
CA ASP A 38 2.57 3.70 -6.24
C ASP A 38 2.98 4.97 -5.48
N ALA A 39 2.56 5.11 -4.21
CA ALA A 39 2.98 6.22 -3.37
C ALA A 39 4.49 6.25 -3.12
N VAL A 40 5.15 5.09 -2.97
CA VAL A 40 6.62 4.98 -2.85
C VAL A 40 7.32 5.47 -4.12
N PHE A 41 6.84 5.08 -5.31
CA PHE A 41 7.39 5.58 -6.58
C PHE A 41 7.13 7.08 -6.76
N GLY A 42 5.95 7.58 -6.37
CA GLY A 42 5.65 9.01 -6.35
C GLY A 42 6.59 9.80 -5.43
N GLY A 43 6.85 9.27 -4.23
CA GLY A 43 7.82 9.83 -3.29
C GLY A 43 9.25 9.81 -3.82
N LEU A 44 9.67 8.70 -4.44
CA LEU A 44 10.98 8.58 -5.07
C LEU A 44 11.15 9.61 -6.20
N ARG A 45 10.12 9.78 -7.05
CA ARG A 45 10.13 10.79 -8.10
C ARG A 45 10.24 12.21 -7.52
N ALA A 46 9.43 12.55 -6.52
CA ALA A 46 9.49 13.88 -5.88
C ALA A 46 10.86 14.13 -5.22
N MET A 47 11.53 13.09 -4.72
CA MET A 47 12.89 13.17 -4.19
C MET A 47 13.92 13.47 -5.28
N LEU A 48 13.81 12.84 -6.46
CA LEU A 48 14.68 13.11 -7.60
C LEU A 48 14.45 14.52 -8.16
N ASP A 49 13.20 15.00 -8.14
CA ASP A 49 12.80 16.33 -8.59
C ASP A 49 13.12 17.43 -7.56
N GLY A 50 13.63 17.08 -6.36
CA GLY A 50 14.00 18.03 -5.29
C GLY A 50 12.81 18.72 -4.60
N ILE A 51 11.59 18.21 -4.80
CA ILE A 51 10.33 18.77 -4.28
C ILE A 51 9.66 17.85 -3.25
N PHE A 52 10.41 16.91 -2.68
CA PHE A 52 9.89 15.95 -1.72
C PHE A 52 9.50 16.62 -0.40
N ASP A 53 8.28 16.35 0.04
CA ASP A 53 7.75 16.75 1.35
C ASP A 53 7.22 15.51 2.08
N ASP A 54 7.72 15.29 3.30
CA ASP A 54 7.36 14.14 4.13
C ASP A 54 5.87 14.07 4.44
N LYS A 55 5.22 15.22 4.69
CA LYS A 55 3.78 15.25 5.01
C LYS A 55 2.97 14.89 3.77
N VAL A 56 3.35 15.42 2.60
CA VAL A 56 2.68 15.10 1.33
C VAL A 56 2.82 13.61 1.03
N PHE A 57 4.01 13.03 1.22
CA PHE A 57 4.24 11.60 1.05
C PHE A 57 3.36 10.76 1.97
N VAL A 58 3.35 11.04 3.28
CA VAL A 58 2.56 10.28 4.26
C VAL A 58 1.06 10.38 3.96
N VAL A 59 0.57 11.58 3.64
CA VAL A 59 -0.84 11.78 3.28
C VAL A 59 -1.19 11.03 1.99
N SER A 60 -0.34 11.11 0.96
CA SER A 60 -0.53 10.38 -0.30
C SER A 60 -0.54 8.87 -0.08
N PHE A 61 0.41 8.34 0.69
CA PHE A 61 0.50 6.91 0.99
C PHE A 61 -0.76 6.40 1.69
N LEU A 62 -1.16 7.03 2.80
CA LEU A 62 -2.36 6.65 3.54
C LEU A 62 -3.63 6.80 2.69
N SER A 63 -3.75 7.90 1.95
CA SER A 63 -4.94 8.17 1.14
C SER A 63 -5.08 7.17 0.00
N ASN A 64 -4.00 6.88 -0.75
CA ASN A 64 -4.03 5.91 -1.84
C ASN A 64 -4.40 4.51 -1.34
N VAL A 65 -3.80 4.04 -0.25
CA VAL A 65 -4.10 2.72 0.32
C VAL A 65 -5.55 2.64 0.79
N VAL A 66 -6.05 3.65 1.52
CA VAL A 66 -7.44 3.68 2.00
C VAL A 66 -8.42 3.74 0.84
N VAL A 67 -8.20 4.60 -0.15
CA VAL A 67 -9.06 4.72 -1.33
C VAL A 67 -9.07 3.41 -2.12
N ALA A 68 -7.91 2.79 -2.33
CA ALA A 68 -7.82 1.53 -3.05
C ALA A 68 -8.56 0.40 -2.32
N ALA A 69 -8.42 0.30 -1.00
CA ALA A 69 -9.18 -0.66 -0.20
C ALA A 69 -10.69 -0.39 -0.25
N LEU A 70 -11.13 0.87 -0.23
CA LEU A 70 -12.54 1.24 -0.38
C LEU A 70 -13.09 0.89 -1.76
N ILE A 71 -12.30 1.02 -2.83
CA ILE A 71 -12.71 0.61 -4.18
C ILE A 71 -12.94 -0.90 -4.23
N VAL A 72 -12.05 -1.69 -3.64
CA VAL A 72 -12.22 -3.16 -3.54
C VAL A 72 -13.47 -3.48 -2.72
N PHE A 73 -13.65 -2.82 -1.57
CA PHE A 73 -14.83 -3.00 -0.72
C PHE A 73 -16.12 -2.73 -1.49
N LEU A 74 -16.15 -1.64 -2.26
CA LEU A 74 -17.30 -1.29 -3.07
C LEU A 74 -17.52 -2.32 -4.19
N GLY A 75 -16.45 -2.82 -4.82
CA GLY A 75 -16.51 -3.90 -5.79
C GLY A 75 -17.10 -5.20 -5.23
N ASP A 76 -16.72 -5.56 -4.00
CA ASP A 76 -17.31 -6.69 -3.27
C ASP A 76 -18.81 -6.48 -3.03
N LYS A 77 -19.21 -5.28 -2.59
CA LYS A 77 -20.63 -4.94 -2.35
C LYS A 77 -21.47 -4.89 -3.62
N LEU A 78 -20.86 -4.56 -4.75
CA LEU A 78 -21.51 -4.56 -6.07
C LEU A 78 -21.53 -5.96 -6.70
N GLY A 79 -20.99 -6.98 -6.03
CA GLY A 79 -20.97 -8.36 -6.52
C GLY A 79 -19.94 -8.63 -7.63
N VAL A 80 -18.95 -7.74 -7.79
CA VAL A 80 -17.89 -7.84 -8.81
C VAL A 80 -16.62 -8.47 -8.22
N GLY A 81 -16.42 -8.38 -6.90
CA GLY A 81 -15.19 -8.81 -6.23
C GLY A 81 -15.01 -10.32 -6.03
N ALA A 82 -16.07 -11.13 -6.20
CA ALA A 82 -16.05 -12.58 -5.97
C ALA A 82 -15.79 -13.45 -7.23
N GLN A 83 -15.49 -12.83 -8.38
CA GLN A 83 -15.24 -13.53 -9.66
C GLN A 83 -13.77 -13.54 -10.12
N LEU A 84 -12.84 -13.05 -9.29
CA LEU A 84 -11.40 -13.27 -9.47
C LEU A 84 -10.95 -14.47 -8.64
#